data_AF-A0A9E6DLH1-F1
#
_entry.id   AF-A0A9E6DLH1-F1
#
_cell.length_a   1.000
_cell.length_b   1.000
_cell.length_c   1.000
_cell.angle_alpha   90.00
_cell.angle_beta   90.00
_cell.angle_gamma   90.00
#
_symmetry.space_group_name_H-M   'P 1'
#
loop_
_entity.id
_entity.type
_entity.pdbx_description
1 polymer ?
#
loop_
_entity_poly.entity_id
_entity_poly.type
_entity_poly.pdbx_seq_one_letter_code
_entity_poly.pdbx_strand_id
1 'polypeptide(L)'
;MSTVSAENTTAWLLDQEDCDCDDQRFYCSYLISHSSLCLDEAVDDKSYFNSMEQSLTKGLAADQLSEQDRSGIQSLWAQAIKKFLTP
;
A
#
# COMPACT_ATOMS: atom_id res chain seq x y z
N MET A 1 21.13 -0.37 4.03
CA MET A 1 19.78 -0.06 4.52
C MET A 1 19.21 0.92 3.52
N SER A 2 18.38 0.42 2.61
CA SER A 2 17.85 1.14 1.44
C SER A 2 16.33 1.07 1.54
N THR A 3 15.67 2.17 1.22
CA THR A 3 14.21 2.35 1.17
C THR A 3 13.72 2.62 -0.25
N VAL A 4 14.56 2.37 -1.26
CA VAL A 4 14.27 2.71 -2.65
C VAL A 4 13.00 2.02 -3.16
N SER A 5 12.79 0.73 -2.86
CA SER A 5 11.56 0.05 -3.29
C SER A 5 10.34 0.55 -2.52
N ALA A 6 10.48 0.89 -1.24
CA ALA A 6 9.43 1.50 -0.44
C ALA A 6 9.00 2.86 -1.01
N GLU A 7 9.95 3.76 -1.24
CA GLU A 7 9.73 5.09 -1.84
C GLU A 7 9.10 4.99 -3.23
N ASN A 8 9.61 4.08 -4.08
CA ASN A 8 9.04 3.83 -5.40
C ASN A 8 7.61 3.28 -5.33
N THR A 9 7.30 2.48 -4.30
CA THR A 9 5.95 1.95 -4.08
C THR A 9 5.00 3.08 -3.71
N THR A 10 5.37 3.96 -2.77
CA THR A 10 4.56 5.11 -2.37
C THR A 10 4.37 6.08 -3.54
N ALA A 11 5.43 6.38 -4.30
CA ALA A 11 5.35 7.23 -5.48
C ALA A 11 4.44 6.64 -6.56
N TRP A 12 4.49 5.32 -6.77
CA TRP A 12 3.59 4.65 -7.70
C TRP A 12 2.14 4.70 -7.24
N LEU A 13 1.86 4.51 -5.96
CA LEU A 13 0.49 4.64 -5.44
C LEU A 13 -0.07 6.06 -5.63
N LEU A 14 0.75 7.09 -5.45
CA LEU A 14 0.37 8.48 -5.73
C LEU A 14 0.06 8.71 -7.21
N ASP A 15 0.86 8.15 -8.11
CA ASP A 15 0.59 8.18 -9.56
C ASP A 15 -0.71 7.46 -9.92
N GLN A 16 -0.99 6.30 -9.29
CA GLN A 16 -2.24 5.56 -9.51
C GLN A 16 -3.47 6.23 -8.89
N GLU A 17 -3.29 7.11 -7.89
CA GLU A 17 -4.38 7.87 -7.28
C GLU A 17 -4.94 8.93 -8.23
N ASP A 18 -4.11 9.47 -9.14
CA ASP A 18 -4.47 10.46 -10.14
C ASP A 18 -5.28 9.83 -11.30
N CYS A 19 -6.51 9.41 -11.00
CA CYS A 19 -7.44 8.82 -11.95
C CYS A 19 -8.89 9.22 -11.68
N ASP A 20 -9.75 9.09 -12.70
CA ASP A 20 -11.18 9.39 -12.62
C ASP A 20 -12.03 8.26 -12.01
N CYS A 21 -11.40 7.19 -11.50
CA CYS A 21 -12.09 6.05 -10.91
C CYS A 21 -12.11 6.18 -9.38
N ASP A 22 -13.28 6.49 -8.82
CA ASP A 22 -13.45 6.72 -7.37
C ASP A 22 -12.97 5.54 -6.52
N ASP A 23 -13.30 4.30 -6.93
CA ASP A 23 -12.86 3.08 -6.25
C ASP A 23 -11.33 2.97 -6.22
N GLN A 24 -10.68 3.16 -7.36
CA GLN A 24 -9.23 3.09 -7.49
C GLN A 24 -8.56 4.17 -6.65
N ARG A 25 -9.09 5.40 -6.71
CA ARG A 25 -8.61 6.52 -5.90
C ARG A 25 -8.71 6.20 -4.41
N PHE A 26 -9.85 5.66 -3.96
CA PHE A 26 -10.02 5.23 -2.58
C PHE A 26 -9.00 4.16 -2.16
N TYR A 27 -8.79 3.12 -2.98
CA TYR A 27 -7.81 2.08 -2.69
C TYR A 27 -6.39 2.64 -2.58
N CYS A 28 -6.01 3.56 -3.48
CA CYS A 28 -4.74 4.26 -3.41
C CYS A 28 -4.61 5.06 -2.11
N SER A 29 -5.59 5.92 -1.80
CA SER A 29 -5.56 6.76 -0.59
C SER A 29 -5.44 5.91 0.69
N TYR A 30 -6.13 4.77 0.75
CA TYR A 30 -6.03 3.82 1.86
C TYR A 30 -4.60 3.27 1.99
N LEU A 31 -4.02 2.77 0.90
CA LEU A 31 -2.64 2.24 0.89
C LEU A 31 -1.60 3.33 1.19
N ILE A 32 -1.76 4.54 0.66
CA ILE A 32 -0.87 5.69 0.91
C ILE A 32 -0.87 6.08 2.40
N SER A 33 -2.03 6.03 3.04
CA SER A 33 -2.16 6.33 4.47
C SER A 33 -1.37 5.34 5.33
N HIS A 34 -1.49 4.03 5.04
CA HIS A 34 -0.67 3.01 5.71
C HIS A 34 0.81 3.12 5.36
N SER A 35 1.12 3.40 4.09
CA SER A 35 2.48 3.54 3.57
C SER A 35 3.23 4.67 4.27
N SER A 36 2.58 5.82 4.48
CA SER A 36 3.18 6.99 5.13
C SER A 36 3.65 6.66 6.56
N LEU A 37 2.84 5.91 7.32
CA LEU A 37 3.19 5.46 8.66
C LEU A 37 4.34 4.44 8.63
N CYS A 38 4.28 3.48 7.71
CA CYS A 38 5.28 2.42 7.62
C CYS A 38 6.63 2.94 7.13
N LEU A 39 6.63 3.97 6.27
CA LEU A 39 7.84 4.56 5.71
C LEU A 39 8.59 5.40 6.73
N ASP A 40 7.87 6.13 7.61
CA ASP A 40 8.48 6.90 8.71
C ASP A 40 9.24 6.00 9.69
N GLU A 41 8.75 4.78 9.91
CA GLU A 41 9.37 3.80 10.82
C GLU A 41 10.36 2.85 10.12
N ALA A 42 10.47 2.88 8.80
CA ALA A 42 11.26 1.92 8.03
C ALA A 42 12.77 2.19 8.13
N VAL A 43 13.53 1.13 8.43
CA VAL A 43 15.01 1.15 8.39
C VAL A 43 15.51 0.67 7.02
N ASP A 44 14.74 -0.18 6.36
CA ASP A 44 14.98 -0.69 5.00
C ASP A 44 13.68 -1.16 4.33
N ASP A 45 13.75 -1.48 3.05
CA ASP A 45 12.64 -1.99 2.25
C ASP A 45 11.94 -3.18 2.92
N LYS A 46 12.70 -4.12 3.50
CA LYS A 46 12.15 -5.30 4.15
C LYS A 46 11.30 -4.92 5.37
N SER A 47 11.79 -4.02 6.20
CA SER A 47 11.05 -3.51 7.37
C SER A 47 9.77 -2.79 6.94
N TYR A 48 9.83 -1.97 5.89
CA TYR A 48 8.66 -1.30 5.32
C TYR A 48 7.57 -2.29 4.87
N PHE A 49 7.93 -3.28 4.04
CA PHE A 49 6.95 -4.22 3.51
C PHE A 49 6.35 -5.13 4.58
N ASN A 50 7.14 -5.52 5.59
CA ASN A 50 6.63 -6.25 6.75
C ASN A 50 5.65 -5.39 7.57
N SER A 51 5.99 -4.12 7.82
CA SER A 51 5.11 -3.20 8.54
C SER A 51 3.80 -2.96 7.76
N MET A 52 3.89 -2.80 6.44
CA MET A 52 2.72 -2.68 5.56
C MET A 52 1.81 -3.89 5.65
N GLU A 53 2.34 -5.11 5.56
CA GLU A 53 1.54 -6.33 5.67
C GLU A 53 0.77 -6.38 7.01
N GLN A 54 1.45 -6.07 8.12
CA GLN A 54 0.82 -6.05 9.45
C GLN A 54 -0.23 -4.95 9.57
N SER A 55 0.09 -3.76 9.06
CA SER A 55 -0.77 -2.58 9.12
C SER A 55 -2.06 -2.81 8.32
N LEU A 56 -1.93 -3.35 7.11
CA LEU A 56 -3.08 -3.72 6.26
C LEU A 56 -3.90 -4.86 6.85
N THR A 57 -3.26 -5.89 7.40
CA THR A 57 -3.99 -7.01 8.04
C THR A 57 -4.86 -6.50 9.19
N LYS A 58 -4.34 -5.58 10.01
CA LYS A 58 -5.08 -4.98 11.12
C LYS A 58 -6.19 -4.04 10.63
N GLY A 59 -5.88 -3.12 9.73
CA GLY A 59 -6.82 -2.14 9.18
C GLY A 59 -7.99 -2.84 8.47
N LEU A 60 -7.68 -3.73 7.53
CA LEU A 60 -8.70 -4.49 6.81
C LEU A 60 -9.58 -5.34 7.74
N ALA A 61 -9.08 -5.82 8.87
CA ALA A 61 -9.89 -6.57 9.83
C ALA A 61 -10.81 -5.66 10.68
N ALA A 62 -10.33 -4.48 11.08
CA ALA A 62 -11.02 -3.57 12.00
C ALA A 62 -11.97 -2.59 11.29
N ASP A 63 -11.64 -2.18 10.07
CA ASP A 63 -12.35 -1.14 9.35
C ASP A 63 -13.65 -1.68 8.72
N GLN A 64 -14.68 -0.84 8.72
CA GLN A 64 -16.01 -1.17 8.14
C GLN A 64 -16.01 -1.01 6.61
N LEU A 65 -15.07 -1.69 5.96
CA LEU A 65 -14.92 -1.76 4.50
C LEU A 65 -15.86 -2.80 3.92
N SER A 66 -16.40 -2.53 2.73
CA SER A 66 -17.14 -3.53 1.97
C SER A 66 -16.20 -4.67 1.51
N GLU A 67 -16.77 -5.80 1.11
CA GLU A 67 -15.98 -6.92 0.55
C GLU A 67 -15.27 -6.49 -0.75
N GLN A 68 -15.93 -5.65 -1.56
CA GLN A 68 -15.36 -5.06 -2.76
C GLN A 68 -14.13 -4.22 -2.44
N ASP A 69 -14.23 -3.34 -1.45
CA ASP A 69 -13.12 -2.46 -1.04
C ASP A 69 -11.92 -3.27 -0.54
N ARG A 70 -12.17 -4.27 0.31
CA ARG A 70 -11.11 -5.15 0.85
C ARG A 70 -10.40 -5.87 -0.28
N SER A 71 -11.16 -6.44 -1.21
CA SER A 71 -10.61 -7.14 -2.38
C SER A 71 -9.84 -6.19 -3.30
N GLY A 72 -10.35 -4.97 -3.53
CA GLY A 72 -9.71 -3.93 -4.33
C GLY A 72 -8.37 -3.49 -3.74
N ILE A 73 -8.34 -3.17 -2.44
CA ILE A 73 -7.13 -2.79 -1.70
C ILE A 73 -6.10 -3.92 -1.75
N GLN A 74 -6.49 -5.16 -1.46
CA GLN A 74 -5.60 -6.32 -1.50
C GLN A 74 -5.04 -6.58 -2.90
N SER A 75 -5.89 -6.44 -3.92
CA SER A 75 -5.50 -6.62 -5.32
C SER A 75 -4.52 -5.54 -5.79
N LEU A 76 -4.75 -4.28 -5.40
CA LEU A 76 -3.85 -3.18 -5.71
C LEU A 76 -2.51 -3.32 -5.00
N TRP A 77 -2.52 -3.74 -3.73
CA TRP A 77 -1.30 -4.00 -2.97
C TRP A 77 -0.49 -5.15 -3.56
N ALA A 78 -1.14 -6.24 -3.98
CA ALA A 78 -0.46 -7.36 -4.65
C ALA A 78 0.23 -6.92 -5.96
N GLN A 79 -0.35 -5.96 -6.70
CA GLN A 79 0.28 -5.38 -7.89
C GLN A 79 1.52 -4.57 -7.52
N ALA A 80 1.45 -3.75 -6.47
CA ALA A 80 2.61 -2.99 -5.98
C ALA A 80 3.77 -3.91 -5.58
N ILE A 81 3.49 -4.94 -4.78
CA ILE A 81 4.47 -5.96 -4.40
C ILE A 81 5.07 -6.61 -5.63
N LYS A 82 4.24 -7.06 -6.57
CA LYS A 82 4.73 -7.70 -7.80
C LYS A 82 5.68 -6.78 -8.56
N LYS A 83 5.41 -5.47 -8.59
CA LYS A 83 6.21 -4.48 -9.32
C LYS A 83 7.55 -4.15 -8.64
N PHE A 84 7.62 -4.14 -7.31
CA PHE A 84 8.79 -3.59 -6.58
C PHE A 84 9.54 -4.60 -5.68
N LEU A 85 8.98 -5.79 -5.45
CA LEU A 85 9.59 -6.87 -4.67
C LEU A 85 9.98 -8.08 -5.53
N THR A 86 9.53 -8.15 -6.79
CA THR A 86 9.89 -9.27 -7.69
C THR A 86 11.02 -8.83 -8.63
N PRO A 87 12.13 -9.59 -8.71
CA PRO A 87 13.30 -9.25 -9.54
C PRO A 87 13.03 -9.30 -11.05
#